data_AF-A0A1F7NFF1-F1
#
_entry.id   AF-A0A1F7NFF1-F1
#
_cell.length_a   1.000
_cell.length_b   1.000
_cell.length_c   1.000
_cell.angle_alpha   90.00
_cell.angle_beta   90.00
_cell.angle_gamma   90.00
#
_symmetry.space_group_name_H-M   'P 1'
#
loop_
_entity.id
_entity.type
_entity.pdbx_description
1 polymer ?
#
loop_
_entity_poly.entity_id
_entity_poly.type
_entity_poly.pdbx_seq_one_letter_code
_entity_poly.pdbx_strand_id
1 'polypeptide(L)'
;MTAADLERIARTYGIRLILQFGSTVTGQLHPASDVDLAVVLDRPAPTLEERAGLLHELQGLFPDREVDLAILDRAGPLFLGKVTESCRLLHGEPSALQRLKLYAFRRYQDHRKYLDLERRFVARAVADPPRAWLTATS
;
A
#
# COMPACT_ATOMS: atom_id res chain seq x y z
N MET A 1 -20.86 3.63 -1.19
CA MET A 1 -19.76 4.46 -1.76
C MET A 1 -20.25 5.15 -3.02
N THR A 2 -20.35 6.47 -3.04
CA THR A 2 -20.62 7.24 -4.27
C THR A 2 -19.33 7.85 -4.80
N ALA A 3 -19.25 8.09 -6.12
CA ALA A 3 -18.11 8.79 -6.73
C ALA A 3 -17.93 10.22 -6.18
N ALA A 4 -19.04 10.87 -5.79
CA ALA A 4 -19.04 12.21 -5.22
C ALA A 4 -18.37 12.26 -3.84
N ASP A 5 -18.53 11.21 -3.02
CA ASP A 5 -17.88 11.13 -1.71
C ASP A 5 -16.36 11.05 -1.84
N LEU A 6 -15.88 10.19 -2.75
CA LEU A 6 -14.45 10.04 -3.04
C LEU A 6 -13.85 11.34 -3.56
N GLU A 7 -14.56 12.03 -4.46
CA GLU A 7 -14.15 13.34 -5.00
C GLU A 7 -14.05 14.41 -3.90
N ARG A 8 -14.99 14.42 -2.95
CA ARG A 8 -14.97 15.35 -1.81
C ARG A 8 -13.79 15.07 -0.89
N ILE A 9 -13.56 13.81 -0.53
CA ILE A 9 -12.42 13.38 0.30
C ILE A 9 -11.11 13.73 -0.41
N ALA A 10 -11.00 13.41 -1.70
CA ALA A 10 -9.80 13.68 -2.47
C ALA A 10 -9.44 15.17 -2.48
N ARG A 11 -10.42 16.06 -2.69
CA ARG A 11 -10.19 17.51 -2.64
C ARG A 11 -9.80 18.00 -1.25
N THR A 12 -10.43 17.47 -0.20
CA THR A 12 -10.19 17.88 1.20
C THR A 12 -8.76 17.54 1.65
N TYR A 13 -8.28 16.35 1.29
CA TYR A 13 -6.96 15.87 1.72
C TYR A 13 -5.87 16.02 0.64
N GLY A 14 -6.17 16.64 -0.50
CA GLY A 14 -5.20 16.82 -1.60
C GLY A 14 -4.72 15.50 -2.20
N ILE A 15 -5.65 14.57 -2.43
CA ILE A 15 -5.38 13.23 -2.96
C ILE A 15 -5.42 13.26 -4.49
N ARG A 16 -4.36 12.78 -5.12
CA ARG A 16 -4.25 12.63 -6.58
C ARG A 16 -4.89 11.34 -7.08
N LEU A 17 -4.69 10.25 -6.34
CA LEU A 17 -5.17 8.91 -6.69
C LEU A 17 -5.67 8.19 -5.45
N ILE A 18 -6.83 7.55 -5.57
CA ILE A 18 -7.32 6.55 -4.62
C ILE A 18 -7.39 5.22 -5.37
N LEU A 19 -6.68 4.24 -4.86
CA LEU A 19 -6.59 2.90 -5.43
C LEU A 19 -7.08 1.89 -4.40
N GLN A 20 -7.86 0.93 -4.85
CA GLN A 20 -8.08 -0.30 -4.10
C GLN A 20 -7.06 -1.34 -4.54
N PHE A 21 -6.40 -2.02 -3.62
CA PHE A 21 -5.46 -3.09 -3.93
C PHE A 21 -5.77 -4.34 -3.08
N GLY A 22 -4.88 -5.34 -3.11
CA GLY A 22 -5.01 -6.51 -2.22
C GLY A 22 -5.95 -7.61 -2.73
N SER A 23 -6.24 -8.56 -1.84
CA SER A 23 -6.98 -9.81 -2.12
C SER A 23 -8.42 -9.58 -2.61
N THR A 24 -8.97 -8.39 -2.37
CA THR A 24 -10.29 -7.97 -2.86
C THR A 24 -10.32 -7.63 -4.36
N VAL A 25 -9.17 -7.43 -5.01
CA VAL A 25 -9.09 -7.23 -6.48
C VAL A 25 -9.09 -8.56 -7.25
N THR A 26 -8.63 -9.65 -6.62
CA THR A 26 -8.45 -10.97 -7.25
C THR A 26 -9.64 -11.93 -7.12
N GLY A 27 -10.78 -11.47 -6.59
CA GLY A 27 -12.06 -12.21 -6.71
C GLY A 27 -12.35 -13.27 -5.65
N GLN A 28 -11.63 -13.33 -4.54
CA GLN A 28 -12.03 -14.13 -3.38
C GLN A 28 -12.72 -13.23 -2.35
N LEU A 29 -13.97 -12.87 -2.65
CA LEU A 29 -14.86 -12.13 -1.74
C LEU A 29 -15.27 -13.06 -0.59
N HIS A 30 -14.47 -13.09 0.48
CA HIS A 30 -15.04 -13.42 1.77
C HIS A 30 -15.84 -12.19 2.26
N PRO A 31 -17.07 -12.35 2.78
CA PRO A 31 -17.89 -11.23 3.27
C PRO A 31 -17.24 -10.39 4.37
N ALA A 32 -16.20 -10.91 5.02
CA ALA A 32 -15.43 -10.29 6.10
C ALA A 32 -14.04 -9.80 5.66
N SER A 33 -13.76 -9.71 4.35
CA SER A 33 -12.43 -9.28 3.89
C SER A 33 -12.24 -7.77 4.01
N ASP A 34 -11.13 -7.40 4.61
CA ASP A 34 -10.65 -6.02 4.76
C ASP A 34 -10.49 -5.33 3.40
N VAL A 35 -10.62 -4.01 3.41
CA VAL A 35 -10.52 -3.16 2.22
C VAL A 35 -9.19 -2.43 2.26
N ASP A 36 -8.23 -2.95 1.50
CA ASP A 36 -6.93 -2.32 1.28
C ASP A 36 -7.07 -1.11 0.34
N LEU A 37 -6.85 0.10 0.86
CA LEU A 37 -6.87 1.36 0.11
C LEU A 37 -5.49 2.01 0.11
N ALA A 38 -5.03 2.38 -1.08
CA ALA A 38 -3.80 3.11 -1.29
C ALA A 38 -4.11 4.52 -1.82
N VAL A 39 -3.50 5.53 -1.20
CA VAL A 39 -3.64 6.93 -1.63
C VAL A 39 -2.30 7.50 -2.05
N VAL A 40 -2.34 8.36 -3.07
CA VAL A 40 -1.21 9.16 -3.52
C VAL A 40 -1.57 10.63 -3.36
N LEU A 41 -0.71 11.42 -2.73
CA LEU A 41 -1.01 12.81 -2.40
C LEU A 41 -0.29 13.78 -3.35
N ASP A 42 -0.90 14.95 -3.59
CA ASP A 42 -0.30 16.09 -4.29
C ASP A 42 0.39 17.08 -3.34
N ARG A 43 0.51 16.71 -2.07
CA ARG A 43 1.01 17.56 -0.99
C ARG A 43 2.02 16.81 -0.11
N PRO A 44 2.75 17.51 0.78
CA PRO A 44 3.60 16.86 1.76
C PRO A 44 2.83 15.82 2.58
N ALA A 45 3.59 14.87 3.14
CA ALA A 45 3.02 13.79 3.93
C ALA A 45 2.08 14.32 5.03
N PRO A 46 0.93 13.65 5.24
CA PRO A 46 -0.07 14.13 6.16
C PRO A 46 0.42 14.04 7.60
N THR A 47 -0.08 14.91 8.45
CA THR A 47 0.10 14.77 9.90
C THR A 47 -0.62 13.51 10.39
N LEU A 48 -0.31 13.07 11.61
CA LEU A 48 -1.00 11.92 12.20
C LEU A 48 -2.53 12.15 12.30
N GLU A 49 -2.91 13.38 12.64
CA GLU A 49 -4.31 13.82 12.74
C GLU A 49 -5.00 13.78 11.37
N GLU A 50 -4.37 14.34 10.33
CA GLU A 50 -4.91 14.29 8.97
C GLU A 50 -5.03 12.86 8.45
N ARG A 51 -4.06 12.00 8.77
CA ARG A 51 -4.12 10.58 8.42
C ARG A 51 -5.27 9.88 9.13
N ALA A 52 -5.48 10.16 10.41
CA ALA A 52 -6.58 9.58 11.18
C ALA A 52 -7.94 10.08 10.68
N GLY A 53 -8.06 11.36 10.35
CA GLY A 53 -9.27 11.94 9.73
C GLY A 53 -9.58 11.32 8.37
N LEU A 54 -8.56 11.16 7.51
CA LEU A 54 -8.72 10.50 6.21
C LEU A 54 -9.16 9.04 6.38
N LEU A 55 -8.53 8.30 7.28
CA LEU A 55 -8.93 6.93 7.58
C LEU A 55 -10.38 6.86 8.07
N HIS A 56 -10.78 7.75 8.98
CA HIS A 56 -12.15 7.81 9.48
C HIS A 56 -13.18 8.06 8.37
N GLU A 57 -12.90 9.02 7.48
CA GLU A 57 -13.80 9.31 6.36
C GLU A 57 -13.89 8.15 5.37
N LEU A 58 -12.77 7.49 5.06
CA LEU A 58 -12.75 6.31 4.20
C LEU A 58 -13.48 5.13 4.88
N GLN A 59 -13.27 4.90 6.17
CA GLN A 59 -13.97 3.88 6.96
C GLN A 59 -15.49 4.09 6.93
N GLY A 60 -15.96 5.34 6.94
CA GLY A 60 -17.38 5.67 6.78
C GLY A 60 -17.98 5.27 5.44
N LEU A 61 -17.17 5.12 4.38
CA LEU A 61 -17.64 4.64 3.06
C LEU A 61 -17.78 3.12 3.00
N PHE A 62 -17.19 2.39 3.96
CA PHE A 62 -17.18 0.93 4.07
C PHE A 62 -17.62 0.50 5.48
N PRO A 63 -18.90 0.70 5.86
CA PRO A 63 -19.35 0.45 7.24
C PRO A 63 -19.25 -1.02 7.67
N ASP A 64 -19.33 -1.96 6.72
CA ASP A 64 -19.34 -3.40 7.00
C ASP A 64 -17.94 -4.06 6.91
N ARG A 65 -16.86 -3.28 6.71
CA ARG A 65 -15.51 -3.80 6.46
C ARG A 65 -14.44 -2.93 7.11
N GLU A 66 -13.36 -3.52 7.60
CA GLU A 66 -12.20 -2.76 8.08
C GLU A 66 -11.43 -2.17 6.89
N VAL A 67 -11.00 -0.91 7.01
CA VAL A 67 -10.27 -0.21 5.95
C VAL A 67 -8.80 -0.06 6.33
N ASP A 68 -7.93 -0.63 5.52
CA ASP A 68 -6.48 -0.50 5.66
C ASP A 68 -5.95 0.59 4.72
N LEU A 69 -5.52 1.71 5.30
CA LEU A 69 -5.02 2.86 4.55
C LEU A 69 -3.49 2.88 4.44
N ALA A 70 -3.02 2.76 3.20
CA ALA A 70 -1.62 2.94 2.82
C ALA A 70 -1.38 4.26 2.07
N ILE A 71 -0.34 5.00 2.45
CA ILE A 71 0.09 6.23 1.75
C ILE A 71 1.31 5.88 0.90
N LEU A 72 1.16 5.95 -0.43
CA LEU A 72 2.18 5.47 -1.36
C LEU A 72 3.39 6.40 -1.49
N ASP A 73 3.25 7.67 -1.14
CA ASP A 73 4.34 8.67 -1.21
C ASP A 73 5.56 8.28 -0.37
N ARG A 74 5.36 7.48 0.69
CA ARG A 74 6.43 6.95 1.57
C ARG A 74 6.59 5.43 1.47
N ALA A 75 5.87 4.77 0.57
CA ALA A 75 5.93 3.33 0.45
C ALA A 75 7.30 2.86 -0.06
N GLY A 76 7.78 1.76 0.52
CA GLY A 76 8.96 1.07 0.01
C GLY A 76 8.76 0.55 -1.43
N PRO A 77 9.83 0.39 -2.23
CA PRO A 77 9.74 -0.04 -3.63
C PRO A 77 8.99 -1.35 -3.83
N LEU A 78 9.17 -2.31 -2.91
CA LEU A 78 8.47 -3.60 -2.92
C LEU A 78 6.96 -3.44 -2.77
N PHE A 79 6.54 -2.66 -1.77
CA PHE A 79 5.12 -2.45 -1.47
C PHE A 79 4.45 -1.68 -2.61
N LEU A 80 5.13 -0.67 -3.14
CA LEU A 80 4.66 0.09 -4.30
C LEU A 80 4.47 -0.83 -5.52
N GLY A 81 5.43 -1.72 -5.79
CA GLY A 81 5.31 -2.74 -6.84
C GLY A 81 4.08 -3.61 -6.64
N LYS A 82 3.91 -4.20 -5.45
CA LYS A 82 2.77 -5.06 -5.10
C LYS A 82 1.42 -4.35 -5.29
N VAL A 83 1.30 -3.11 -4.82
CA VAL A 83 0.08 -2.31 -4.98
C VAL A 83 -0.21 -2.08 -6.46
N THR A 84 0.78 -1.65 -7.24
CA THR A 84 0.59 -1.31 -8.65
C THR A 84 0.37 -2.50 -9.59
N GLU A 85 0.76 -3.70 -9.17
CA GLU A 85 0.56 -4.96 -9.90
C GLU A 85 -0.92 -5.34 -9.97
N SER A 86 -1.63 -5.25 -8.84
CA SER A 86 -3.04 -5.62 -8.71
C SER A 86 -3.82 -4.54 -7.96
N CYS A 87 -4.17 -3.46 -8.68
CA CYS A 87 -5.00 -2.38 -8.16
C CYS A 87 -6.15 -2.00 -9.10
N ARG A 88 -7.23 -1.51 -8.50
CA ARG A 88 -8.36 -0.85 -9.14
C ARG A 88 -8.34 0.65 -8.83
N LEU A 89 -8.51 1.48 -9.85
CA LEU A 89 -8.65 2.93 -9.70
C LEU A 89 -10.05 3.26 -9.15
N LEU A 90 -10.12 3.93 -8.00
CA LEU A 90 -11.37 4.44 -7.41
C LEU A 90 -11.56 5.94 -7.67
N HIS A 91 -10.47 6.71 -7.64
CA HIS A 91 -10.48 8.15 -7.95
C HIS A 91 -9.14 8.58 -8.56
N GLY A 92 -9.21 9.55 -9.46
CA GLY A 92 -8.07 10.14 -10.16
C GLY A 92 -7.99 9.74 -11.64
N GLU A 93 -7.00 10.30 -12.34
CA GLU A 93 -6.83 10.10 -13.78
C GLU A 93 -6.16 8.76 -14.11
N PRO A 94 -6.63 8.00 -15.12
CA PRO A 94 -5.95 6.80 -15.59
C PRO A 94 -4.48 7.06 -15.96
N SER A 95 -4.21 8.22 -16.57
CA SER A 95 -2.85 8.67 -16.91
C SER A 95 -1.93 8.78 -15.70
N ALA A 96 -2.45 9.23 -14.55
CA ALA A 96 -1.71 9.31 -13.31
C ALA A 96 -1.39 7.91 -12.76
N LEU A 97 -2.34 6.98 -12.84
CA LEU A 97 -2.10 5.58 -12.48
C LEU A 97 -1.01 4.95 -13.36
N GLN A 98 -1.02 5.17 -14.67
CA GLN A 98 0.02 4.63 -15.55
C GLN A 98 1.41 5.20 -15.24
N ARG A 99 1.50 6.50 -14.93
CA ARG A 99 2.75 7.11 -14.44
C ARG A 99 3.22 6.48 -13.14
N LEU A 100 2.30 6.21 -12.20
CA LEU A 100 2.62 5.53 -10.94
C LEU A 100 3.14 4.10 -11.19
N LYS A 101 2.51 3.34 -12.09
CA LYS A 101 2.97 1.99 -12.48
C LYS A 101 4.38 2.01 -13.06
N LEU A 102 4.67 2.94 -13.97
CA LEU A 102 6.01 3.09 -14.56
C LEU A 102 7.06 3.47 -13.50
N TYR A 103 6.71 4.40 -12.61
CA TYR A 103 7.56 4.79 -11.50
C TYR A 103 7.86 3.62 -10.56
N ALA A 104 6.83 2.87 -10.16
CA ALA A 104 6.95 1.70 -9.30
C ALA A 104 7.83 0.62 -9.95
N PHE A 105 7.61 0.34 -11.24
CA PHE A 105 8.42 -0.61 -11.99
C PHE A 105 9.89 -0.20 -12.03
N ARG A 106 10.19 1.06 -12.35
CA ARG A 106 11.57 1.56 -12.36
C ARG A 106 12.23 1.44 -10.98
N ARG A 107 11.54 1.90 -9.94
CA ARG A 107 12.05 1.86 -8.55
C ARG A 107 12.27 0.43 -8.06
N TYR A 108 11.41 -0.51 -8.45
CA TYR A 108 11.58 -1.93 -8.17
C TYR A 108 12.83 -2.47 -8.87
N GLN A 109 13.01 -2.23 -10.17
CA GLN A 109 14.18 -2.66 -10.94
C GLN A 109 15.49 -2.14 -10.33
N ASP A 110 15.52 -0.87 -9.92
CA ASP A 110 16.69 -0.28 -9.25
C ASP A 110 17.01 -0.97 -7.92
N HIS A 111 15.99 -1.43 -7.19
CA HIS A 111 16.14 -2.13 -5.91
C HIS A 111 16.36 -3.65 -6.03
N ARG A 112 16.09 -4.28 -7.17
CA ARG A 112 16.23 -5.74 -7.35
C ARG A 112 17.60 -6.27 -6.94
N LYS A 113 18.67 -5.51 -7.21
CA LYS A 113 20.04 -5.89 -6.85
C LYS A 113 20.25 -5.98 -5.33
N TYR A 114 19.58 -5.12 -4.56
CA TYR A 114 19.65 -5.10 -3.10
C TYR A 114 18.79 -6.20 -2.48
N LEU A 115 17.63 -6.49 -3.08
CA LEU A 115 16.72 -7.55 -2.65
C LEU A 115 17.31 -8.96 -2.83
N ASP A 116 18.01 -9.19 -3.94
CA ASP A 116 18.72 -10.46 -4.13
C ASP A 116 19.83 -10.65 -3.10
N LEU A 117 20.48 -9.56 -2.68
CA LEU A 117 21.48 -9.59 -1.62
C LEU A 117 20.84 -9.91 -0.26
N GLU A 118 19.77 -9.20 0.12
CA GLU A 118 19.01 -9.49 1.35
C GLU A 118 18.48 -10.92 1.38
N ARG A 119 17.88 -11.41 0.29
CA ARG A 119 17.40 -12.80 0.21
C ARG A 119 18.51 -13.80 0.45
N ARG A 120 19.70 -13.57 -0.10
CA ARG A 120 20.87 -14.43 0.14
C ARG A 120 21.34 -14.37 1.59
N PHE A 121 21.32 -13.18 2.20
CA PHE A 121 21.66 -13.01 3.62
C PHE A 121 20.67 -13.71 4.55
N VAL A 122 19.36 -13.53 4.33
CA VAL A 122 18.30 -14.20 5.11
C VAL A 122 18.37 -15.71 4.93
N ALA A 123 18.48 -16.20 3.68
CA ALA A 123 18.62 -17.63 3.42
C ALA A 123 19.84 -18.23 4.14
N ARG A 124 20.95 -17.48 4.19
CA ARG A 124 22.15 -17.89 4.93
C ARG A 124 21.95 -17.87 6.44
N ALA A 125 21.29 -16.86 7.00
CA ALA A 125 21.01 -16.77 8.43
C ALA A 125 20.01 -17.84 8.91
N VAL A 126 19.08 -18.27 8.05
CA VAL A 126 18.16 -19.38 8.34
C VAL A 126 18.87 -20.73 8.22
N ALA A 127 19.80 -20.88 7.27
CA ALA A 127 20.56 -22.12 7.08
C ALA A 127 21.68 -22.32 8.13
N ASP A 128 22.25 -21.24 8.65
CA ASP A 128 23.29 -21.24 9.68
C ASP A 128 22.99 -20.17 10.75
N PRO A 129 22.04 -20.44 11.67
CA PRO A 129 21.67 -19.48 12.69
C PRO A 129 22.83 -19.24 13.66
N PRO A 130 23.13 -17.98 14.03
CA PRO A 130 24.23 -17.67 14.92
C PRO A 130 24.07 -18.39 16.27
N ARG A 131 25.14 -19.06 16.72
CA ARG A 131 25.20 -19.87 17.96
C ARG A 131 24.74 -19.16 19.23
N ALA A 132 24.66 -17.82 19.23
CA ALA A 132 24.17 -17.00 20.34
C ALA A 132 22.68 -17.24 20.67
N TRP A 133 21.88 -17.83 19.78
CA TRP A 133 20.45 -18.08 20.03
C TRP A 133 20.14 -19.47 20.57
N LEU A 134 21.11 -20.38 20.61
CA LEU A 134 20.93 -21.76 21.10
C LEU A 134 21.17 -21.92 22.60
N THR A 135 21.65 -20.89 23.31
CA THR A 135 21.89 -20.96 24.77
C THR A 135 20.82 -20.25 25.60
N ALA A 136 19.76 -19.73 24.99
CA ALA A 136 18.69 -18.99 25.69
C ALA A 136 17.46 -19.85 26.02
N THR A 137 17.47 -21.14 25.68
CA THR A 137 16.44 -22.12 26.03
C THR A 137 17.08 -23.28 26.78
N SER A 138 17.25 -23.12 28.09
CA SER A 138 17.44 -24.21 29.06
C SER A 138 16.65 -23.87 30.31
#